data_AF-A0AA86NI12-F1
#
_entry.id   AF-A0AA86NI12-F1
#
_cell.length_a   1.000
_cell.length_b   1.000
_cell.length_c   1.000
_cell.angle_alpha   90.00
_cell.angle_beta   90.00
_cell.angle_gamma   90.00
#
_symmetry.space_group_name_H-M   'P 1'
#
loop_
_entity.id
_entity.type
_entity.pdbx_description
1 polymer ?
#
loop_
_entity_poly.entity_id
_entity_poly.type
_entity_poly.pdbx_seq_one_letter_code
_entity_poly.pdbx_strand_id
1 'polypeptide(L)'
;MGGGFNKFVFQLYIGGGFIQKAKCADFELEHAATTIGYGKKKHGIDVWVIKNSWGSSWGDNGFFFVEIGKDSYCTEHYAYAIIVKYYNISSAEAYPRTKMNRGKSHQLDCEHIAMDCYC
;
A
#
# COMPACT_ATOMS: atom_id res chain seq x y z
N MET A 1 11.46 8.40 28.38
CA MET A 1 11.94 9.01 27.13
C MET A 1 11.03 8.54 26.00
N GLY A 2 9.96 9.29 25.72
CA GLY A 2 9.04 9.00 24.63
C GLY A 2 9.48 9.77 23.39
N GLY A 3 10.26 9.12 22.53
CA GLY A 3 10.57 9.67 21.22
C GLY A 3 9.41 9.36 20.29
N GLY A 4 8.59 10.36 19.97
CA GLY A 4 7.60 10.26 18.91
C GLY A 4 8.32 9.91 17.61
N PHE A 5 8.01 8.74 17.06
CA PHE A 5 8.53 8.34 15.76
C PHE A 5 7.88 9.25 14.72
N ASN A 6 8.70 10.01 13.99
CA ASN A 6 8.26 11.04 13.05
C ASN A 6 8.19 10.46 11.61
N LYS A 7 7.29 10.99 10.76
CA LYS A 7 7.26 10.82 9.28
C LYS A 7 8.65 10.77 8.63
N PHE A 8 9.59 11.59 9.10
CA PHE A 8 10.98 11.60 8.62
C PHE A 8 11.69 10.25 8.80
N VAL A 9 11.43 9.52 9.88
CA VAL A 9 12.06 8.21 10.12
C VAL A 9 11.57 7.17 9.10
N PHE A 10 10.29 7.21 8.74
CA PHE A 10 9.75 6.32 7.71
C PHE A 10 10.33 6.67 6.33
N GLN A 11 10.42 7.95 5.98
CA GLN A 11 11.06 8.38 4.73
C GLN A 11 12.50 7.90 4.60
N LEU A 12 13.23 7.82 5.72
CA LEU A 12 14.61 7.34 5.78
C LEU A 12 14.75 5.82 5.94
N TYR A 13 13.67 5.04 5.82
CA TYR A 13 13.76 3.59 5.86
C TYR A 13 14.56 3.05 4.67
N ILE A 14 15.71 2.44 4.95
CA ILE A 14 16.66 1.91 3.95
C ILE A 14 16.58 0.39 3.76
N GLY A 15 15.64 -0.30 4.41
CA GLY A 15 15.52 -1.77 4.33
C GLY A 15 16.33 -2.54 5.37
N GLY A 16 16.39 -3.87 5.21
CA GLY A 16 17.17 -4.79 6.07
C GLY A 16 16.56 -5.12 7.45
N GLY A 17 15.51 -4.42 7.85
CA GLY A 17 14.77 -4.64 9.10
C GLY A 17 13.26 -4.72 8.90
N PHE A 18 12.52 -4.69 10.00
CA PHE A 18 11.06 -4.56 10.00
C PHE A 18 10.65 -3.58 11.09
N ILE A 19 9.50 -2.94 10.89
CA ILE A 19 8.93 -1.96 11.80
C ILE A 19 8.18 -2.69 12.90
N GLN A 20 8.43 -2.25 14.14
CA GLN A 20 7.82 -2.76 15.35
C GLN A 20 7.55 -1.60 16.31
N LYS A 21 6.41 -1.65 17.01
CA LYS A 21 6.04 -0.73 18.10
C LYS A 21 5.91 0.75 17.70
N ALA A 22 5.67 1.05 16.42
CA ALA A 22 5.35 2.40 15.97
C ALA A 22 3.87 2.67 16.23
N LYS A 23 3.55 3.44 17.27
CA LYS A 23 2.16 3.63 17.72
C LYS A 23 1.37 4.48 16.74
N CYS A 24 0.14 4.07 16.44
CA CYS A 24 -0.82 4.85 15.65
C CYS A 24 -0.95 6.32 16.06
N ALA A 25 -1.04 6.59 17.36
CA ALA A 25 -1.26 7.94 17.89
C ALA A 25 -0.13 8.92 17.56
N ASP A 26 1.03 8.43 17.12
CA ASP A 26 2.17 9.25 16.74
C ASP A 26 2.13 9.68 15.26
N PHE A 27 1.12 9.24 14.49
CA PHE A 27 1.03 9.47 13.04
C PHE A 27 -0.31 10.04 12.61
N GLU A 28 -0.25 10.95 11.64
CA GLU A 28 -1.41 11.29 10.82
C GLU A 28 -1.55 10.26 9.70
N LEU A 29 -2.76 9.72 9.53
CA LEU A 29 -3.10 8.79 8.45
C LEU A 29 -3.13 9.55 7.10
N GLU A 30 -1.96 9.73 6.48
CA GLU A 30 -1.83 10.46 5.22
C GLU A 30 -1.24 9.63 4.06
N HIS A 31 -0.86 8.36 4.29
CA HIS A 31 -0.20 7.52 3.28
C HIS A 31 -0.88 6.17 3.13
N ALA A 32 -1.21 5.80 1.89
CA ALA A 32 -1.73 4.49 1.55
C ALA A 32 -0.63 3.65 0.88
N ALA A 33 -0.55 2.37 1.27
CA ALA A 33 0.37 1.41 0.68
C ALA A 33 -0.32 0.05 0.54
N THR A 34 0.24 -0.84 -0.28
CA THR A 34 -0.41 -2.12 -0.59
C THR A 34 0.26 -3.27 0.13
N THR A 35 -0.50 -3.92 1.01
CA THR A 35 -0.12 -5.23 1.54
C THR A 35 -0.18 -6.26 0.41
N ILE A 36 0.97 -6.87 0.09
CA ILE A 36 1.10 -7.87 -0.98
C ILE A 36 1.30 -9.29 -0.47
N GLY A 37 1.42 -9.46 0.85
CA GLY A 37 1.58 -10.78 1.47
C GLY A 37 2.01 -10.69 2.92
N TYR A 38 2.40 -11.84 3.45
CA TYR A 38 2.93 -12.02 4.79
C TYR A 38 4.15 -12.94 4.76
N GLY A 39 4.97 -12.91 5.81
CA GLY A 39 6.14 -13.77 5.92
C GLY A 39 6.73 -13.75 7.32
N LYS A 40 7.95 -14.27 7.46
CA LYS A 40 8.70 -14.26 8.71
C LYS A 40 10.03 -13.51 8.56
N LYS A 41 10.39 -12.72 9.57
CA LYS A 41 11.71 -12.06 9.72
C LYS A 41 12.50 -12.72 10.86
N LYS A 42 13.57 -12.07 11.32
CA LYS A 42 14.47 -12.56 12.38
C LYS A 42 13.68 -13.05 13.60
N HIS A 43 14.16 -14.14 14.20
CA HIS A 43 13.54 -14.79 15.37
C HIS A 43 12.10 -15.30 15.15
N GLY A 44 11.70 -15.57 13.90
CA GLY A 44 10.41 -16.18 13.58
C GLY A 44 9.21 -15.23 13.67
N ILE A 45 9.48 -13.93 13.79
CA ILE A 45 8.46 -12.86 13.90
C ILE A 45 7.70 -12.76 12.58
N ASP A 46 6.38 -12.85 12.67
CA ASP A 46 5.46 -12.70 11.54
C ASP A 46 5.34 -11.24 11.12
N VAL A 47 5.42 -10.98 9.81
CA VAL A 47 5.36 -9.63 9.24
C VAL A 47 4.43 -9.55 8.05
N TRP A 48 3.76 -8.40 7.89
CA TRP A 48 3.19 -7.97 6.63
C TRP A 48 4.31 -7.56 5.66
N VAL A 49 4.15 -7.92 4.39
CA VAL A 49 4.99 -7.44 3.29
C VAL A 49 4.19 -6.35 2.56
N ILE A 50 4.69 -5.12 2.61
CA ILE A 50 3.97 -3.96 2.09
C ILE A 50 4.80 -3.31 0.99
N LYS A 51 4.18 -3.17 -0.20
CA LYS A 51 4.74 -2.46 -1.36
C LYS A 51 4.50 -0.97 -1.19
N ASN A 52 5.57 -0.19 -1.25
CA ASN A 52 5.50 1.28 -1.29
C ASN A 52 5.49 1.79 -2.74
N SER A 53 5.15 3.07 -2.91
CA SER A 53 5.05 3.73 -4.22
C SER A 53 6.22 4.65 -4.56
N TRP A 54 7.30 4.60 -3.78
CA TRP A 54 8.47 5.50 -3.91
C TRP A 54 9.63 4.90 -4.72
N GLY A 55 9.34 3.88 -5.53
CA GLY A 55 10.33 3.21 -6.38
C GLY A 55 11.23 2.22 -5.64
N SER A 56 12.02 1.46 -6.39
CA SER A 56 12.83 0.35 -5.87
C SER A 56 14.08 0.81 -5.10
N SER A 57 14.50 2.06 -5.23
CA SER A 57 15.65 2.60 -4.51
C SER A 57 15.36 2.87 -3.02
N TRP A 58 14.09 2.84 -2.62
CA TRP A 58 13.66 3.06 -1.25
C TRP A 58 13.43 1.73 -0.53
N GLY A 59 13.74 1.68 0.78
CA GLY A 59 13.49 0.50 1.59
C GLY A 59 14.20 -0.77 1.09
N ASP A 60 13.54 -1.91 1.23
CA ASP A 60 14.03 -3.18 0.71
C ASP A 60 13.46 -3.39 -0.69
N ASN A 61 14.09 -2.81 -1.71
CA ASN A 61 13.66 -2.88 -3.11
C ASN A 61 12.23 -2.34 -3.36
N GLY A 62 11.84 -1.27 -2.66
CA GLY A 62 10.50 -0.68 -2.71
C GLY A 62 9.52 -1.26 -1.70
N PHE A 63 9.96 -2.19 -0.86
CA PHE A 63 9.14 -2.83 0.16
C PHE A 63 9.56 -2.41 1.57
N PHE A 64 8.59 -2.49 2.49
CA PHE A 64 8.84 -2.47 3.93
C PHE A 64 8.04 -3.56 4.62
N PHE A 65 8.45 -3.89 5.83
CA PHE A 65 7.90 -4.98 6.60
C PHE A 65 7.42 -4.49 7.95
N VAL A 66 6.25 -4.94 8.39
CA VAL A 66 5.62 -4.51 9.65
C VAL A 66 5.22 -5.74 10.45
N GLU A 67 5.54 -5.78 11.74
CA GLU A 67 5.16 -6.87 12.63
C GLU A 67 3.63 -7.03 12.71
N ILE A 68 3.15 -8.27 12.51
CA ILE A 68 1.72 -8.61 12.57
C ILE A 68 1.21 -8.59 14.02
N GLY A 69 0.00 -8.08 14.22
CA GLY A 69 -0.71 -8.06 15.50
C GLY A 69 -0.26 -6.96 16.45
N LYS A 70 0.53 -5.99 15.96
CA LYS A 70 0.98 -4.83 16.73
C LYS A 70 0.34 -3.53 16.29
N ASP A 71 -0.46 -3.55 15.21
CA ASP A 71 -1.03 -2.36 14.58
C ASP A 71 -0.01 -1.20 14.43
N SER A 72 1.23 -1.55 14.07
CA SER A 72 2.29 -0.56 13.92
C SER A 72 2.02 0.29 12.68
N TYR A 73 2.15 1.62 12.77
CA TYR A 73 1.73 2.56 11.71
C TYR A 73 0.26 2.42 11.25
N CYS A 74 -0.62 1.88 12.10
CA CYS A 74 -2.04 1.67 11.76
C CYS A 74 -2.29 0.75 10.56
N THR A 75 -1.32 -0.11 10.23
CA THR A 75 -1.45 -1.01 9.08
C THR A 75 -2.55 -2.05 9.24
N GLU A 76 -3.09 -2.23 10.46
CA GLU A 76 -4.15 -3.20 10.76
C GLU A 76 -5.48 -2.51 11.11
N HIS A 77 -5.53 -1.17 11.04
CA HIS A 77 -6.73 -0.40 11.38
C HIS A 77 -7.71 -0.29 10.20
N TYR A 78 -7.18 -0.03 8.99
CA TYR A 78 -7.98 0.13 7.78
C TYR A 78 -7.39 -0.69 6.64
N ALA A 79 -8.25 -1.47 5.98
CA ALA A 79 -7.91 -2.21 4.78
C ALA A 79 -9.02 -2.06 3.74
N TYR A 80 -8.63 -1.82 2.50
CA TYR A 80 -9.55 -1.74 1.37
C TYR A 80 -9.20 -2.85 0.38
N ALA A 81 -10.23 -3.52 -0.15
CA ALA A 81 -10.09 -4.55 -1.16
C ALA A 81 -11.01 -4.26 -2.34
N ILE A 82 -10.54 -4.52 -3.55
CA ILE A 82 -11.31 -4.35 -4.78
C ILE A 82 -11.71 -5.74 -5.28
N ILE A 83 -13.03 -5.99 -5.35
CA ILE A 83 -13.57 -7.17 -6.04
C ILE A 83 -13.86 -6.76 -7.46
N VAL A 84 -12.99 -7.17 -8.39
CA VAL A 84 -13.15 -6.86 -9.81
C VAL A 84 -14.32 -7.66 -10.38
N LYS A 85 -15.24 -6.98 -11.06
CA LYS A 85 -16.32 -7.64 -11.79
C LYS A 85 -15.90 -7.85 -13.25
N TYR A 86 -15.93 -9.10 -13.70
CA TYR A 86 -15.74 -9.44 -15.10
C TYR A 86 -16.99 -9.07 -15.91
N TYR A 87 -16.78 -8.42 -17.06
CA TYR A 87 -17.84 -8.13 -18.01
C TYR A 87 -17.49 -8.76 -19.36
N ASN A 88 -18.45 -9.48 -19.94
CA ASN A 88 -18.29 -9.97 -21.31
C ASN A 88 -18.47 -8.80 -22.29
N ILE A 89 -17.36 -8.35 -22.87
CA ILE A 89 -17.33 -7.26 -23.85
C ILE A 89 -17.97 -7.61 -25.20
N SER A 90 -18.39 -8.87 -25.41
CA SER A 90 -19.09 -9.29 -26.64
C SER A 90 -20.60 -9.06 -26.60
N SER A 91 -21.21 -8.90 -25.42
CA SER A 91 -22.62 -8.56 -25.29
C SER A 91 -22.78 -7.04 -25.34
N ALA A 92 -23.59 -6.54 -26.27
CA ALA A 92 -23.85 -5.12 -26.54
C ALA A 92 -24.49 -4.32 -25.36
N GLU A 93 -24.53 -4.90 -24.15
CA GLU A 93 -24.89 -4.26 -22.89
C GLU A 93 -23.66 -3.80 -22.09
N ALA A 94 -22.48 -3.72 -22.74
CA ALA A 94 -21.32 -3.03 -22.20
C ALA A 94 -21.75 -1.60 -21.84
N TYR A 95 -21.86 -1.35 -20.53
CA TYR A 95 -22.10 -0.09 -19.82
C TYR A 95 -22.38 1.12 -20.72
N PRO A 96 -23.54 1.81 -20.60
CA PRO A 96 -23.77 3.03 -21.39
C PRO A 96 -22.55 3.92 -21.17
N ARG A 97 -21.79 4.17 -22.23
CA ARG A 97 -20.61 5.04 -22.22
C ARG A 97 -21.10 6.42 -21.80
N THR A 98 -21.29 6.65 -20.51
CA THR A 98 -21.52 7.95 -19.91
C THR A 98 -20.21 8.68 -20.09
N LYS A 99 -20.08 9.33 -21.25
CA LYS A 99 -19.07 10.30 -21.65
C LYS A 99 -17.89 10.39 -20.67
N MET A 100 -17.03 9.37 -20.67
CA MET A 100 -15.67 9.57 -20.21
C MET A 100 -15.07 10.51 -21.24
N ASN A 101 -14.78 11.75 -20.83
CA ASN A 101 -14.33 12.82 -21.72
C ASN A 101 -13.20 12.29 -22.62
N ARG A 102 -13.50 12.18 -23.93
CA ARG A 102 -12.53 11.82 -24.97
C ARG A 102 -11.45 12.89 -24.97
N GLY A 103 -10.35 12.64 -24.28
CA GLY A 103 -9.26 13.58 -24.14
C GLY A 103 -7.92 13.00 -23.73
N LYS A 104 -7.85 11.83 -23.07
CA LYS A 104 -6.59 11.12 -22.81
C LYS A 104 -6.82 9.62 -22.81
N SER A 105 -6.15 8.91 -23.72
CA SER A 105 -6.03 7.46 -23.64
C SER A 105 -5.13 7.12 -22.45
N HIS A 106 -5.72 6.90 -21.28
CA HIS A 106 -5.08 6.06 -20.30
C HIS A 106 -5.68 4.68 -20.49
N GLN A 107 -4.92 3.83 -21.20
CA GLN A 107 -4.99 2.41 -20.98
C GLN A 107 -4.96 2.21 -19.46
N LEU A 108 -6.01 1.60 -18.91
CA LEU A 108 -5.99 1.19 -17.52
C LEU A 108 -4.97 0.06 -17.44
N ASP A 109 -3.70 0.42 -17.26
CA ASP A 109 -2.67 -0.52 -16.87
C ASP A 109 -3.02 -0.94 -15.44
N CYS A 110 -3.75 -2.06 -15.34
CA CYS A 110 -4.09 -2.75 -14.09
C CYS A 110 -2.84 -3.36 -13.42
N GLU A 111 -1.72 -2.64 -13.35
CA GLU A 111 -0.51 -3.07 -12.63
C GLU A 111 -0.38 -2.45 -11.23
N HIS A 112 -1.30 -1.56 -10.84
CA HIS A 112 -1.22 -0.88 -9.55
C HIS A 112 -2.56 -0.93 -8.82
N ILE A 113 -2.84 -2.07 -8.14
CA ILE A 113 -3.80 -2.11 -7.02
C ILE A 113 -3.10 -1.55 -5.77
N ALA A 114 -2.63 -0.32 -5.90
CA ALA A 114 -2.20 0.57 -4.84
C ALA A 114 -2.81 1.91 -5.20
N MET A 115 -3.39 2.60 -4.22
CA MET A 115 -4.01 3.91 -4.37
C MET A 115 -2.95 5.00 -4.70
N ASP A 116 -2.29 4.92 -5.84
CA ASP A 116 -1.58 6.04 -6.46
C ASP A 116 -2.39 6.53 -7.67
N CYS A 117 -3.69 6.73 -7.49
CA CYS A 117 -4.44 7.63 -8.35
C CYS A 117 -4.08 9.07 -7.95
N TYR A 118 -2.91 9.55 -8.39
CA TYR A 118 -2.68 10.99 -8.45
C TYR A 118 -3.50 11.52 -9.65
N CYS A 119 -4.51 12.35 -9.36
CA CYS A 119 -5.18 13.18 -10.37
C CYS A 119 -4.21 14.21 -10.96
#